data_AF-A0AAV0B2G6-F1
#
_entry.id   AF-A0AAV0B2G6-F1
#
_cell.length_a   1.000
_cell.length_b   1.000
_cell.length_c   1.000
_cell.angle_alpha   90.00
_cell.angle_beta   90.00
_cell.angle_gamma   90.00
#
_symmetry.space_group_name_H-M   'P 1'
#
loop_
_entity.id
_entity.type
_entity.pdbx_description
1 polymer ?
#
loop_
_entity_poly.entity_id
_entity_poly.type
_entity_poly.pdbx_seq_one_letter_code
_entity_poly.pdbx_strand_id
1 'polypeptide(L)' 'MQLSPYNFKQLTRTTHIDFGKLYDLIRGDSIFYNNSRHKQIALEIQAAVGLSRLGSNGNGASIGKIQMMFGVGEGT' A
#
# COMPACT_ATOMS: atom_id res chain seq x y z
N MET A 1 7.94 -5.45 -4.24
CA MET A 1 6.69 -6.14 -4.66
C MET A 1 6.79 -6.48 -6.14
N GLN A 2 7.03 -7.74 -6.50
CA GLN A 2 7.01 -8.15 -7.91
C GLN A 2 5.63 -8.72 -8.24
N LEU A 3 4.76 -7.89 -8.82
CA LEU A 3 3.49 -8.30 -9.40
C LEU A 3 3.54 -8.10 -10.91
N SER A 4 2.75 -8.88 -11.66
CA SER A 4 2.51 -8.57 -13.06
C SER A 4 1.81 -7.20 -13.17
N PRO A 5 2.01 -6.43 -14.26
CA PRO A 5 1.36 -5.12 -14.42
C PRO A 5 -0.16 -5.17 -14.26
N TYR A 6 -0.79 -6.24 -14.73
CA TYR A 6 -2.22 -6.48 -14.56
C TYR A 6 -2.60 -6.62 -13.07
N ASN A 7 -1.94 -7.54 -12.35
CA ASN A 7 -2.22 -7.77 -10.93
C ASN A 7 -1.91 -6.55 -10.07
N PHE A 8 -0.83 -5.83 -10.39
CA PHE A 8 -0.48 -4.58 -9.74
C PHE A 8 -1.59 -3.54 -9.89
N LYS A 9 -2.06 -3.32 -11.13
CA LYS A 9 -3.15 -2.38 -11.40
C LYS A 9 -4.46 -2.80 -10.75
N GLN A 10 -4.78 -4.09 -10.68
CA GLN A 10 -5.97 -4.55 -9.96
C GLN A 10 -5.88 -4.26 -8.45
N LEU A 11 -4.67 -4.34 -7.88
CA LEU A 11 -4.45 -4.14 -6.46
C LEU A 11 -4.41 -2.67 -6.07
N THR A 12 -3.58 -1.88 -6.75
CA THR A 12 -3.29 -0.47 -6.41
C THR A 12 -4.16 0.51 -7.18
N ARG A 13 -4.96 0.03 -8.15
CA ARG A 13 -5.76 0.83 -9.09
C ARG A 13 -4.93 1.82 -9.93
N THR A 14 -3.61 1.65 -9.96
CA THR A 14 -2.68 2.50 -10.70
C THR A 14 -1.65 1.69 -11.48
N THR A 15 -0.93 2.32 -12.40
CA THR A 15 0.18 1.71 -13.12
C THR A 15 1.45 1.74 -12.27
N HIS A 16 2.46 0.92 -12.58
CA HIS A 16 3.77 1.01 -11.91
C HIS A 16 4.42 2.39 -12.08
N ILE A 17 4.23 3.02 -13.24
CA ILE A 17 4.80 4.34 -13.55
C ILE A 17 4.18 5.40 -12.65
N ASP A 18 2.85 5.46 -12.60
CA ASP A 18 2.16 6.49 -11.81
C ASP A 18 2.27 6.21 -10.31
N PHE A 19 2.37 4.94 -9.91
CA PHE A 19 2.73 4.58 -8.54
C PHE A 19 4.13 5.09 -8.17
N GLY A 20 5.11 4.97 -9.06
CA GLY A 20 6.46 5.52 -8.85
C GLY A 20 6.44 7.04 -8.65
N LYS A 21 5.68 7.76 -9.48
CA LYS A 21 5.49 9.22 -9.32
C LYS A 21 4.86 9.57 -7.97
N LEU A 22 3.83 8.83 -7.56
CA LEU A 22 3.20 9.01 -6.25
C LEU A 22 4.20 8.75 -5.13
N TYR A 23 4.97 7.67 -5.21
CA TYR A 23 6.00 7.35 -4.22
C TYR A 23 7.02 8.49 -4.09
N ASP A 24 7.54 9.00 -5.21
CA ASP A 24 8.50 10.11 -5.19
C ASP A 24 7.92 11.40 -4.63
N LEU A 25 6.61 11.63 -4.79
CA LEU A 25 5.92 12.77 -4.20
C LEU A 25 5.83 12.68 -2.68
N ILE A 26 5.57 11.49 -2.13
CA ILE A 26 5.23 11.31 -0.71
C ILE A 26 6.41 10.83 0.14
N ARG A 27 7.49 10.31 -0.46
CA ARG A 27 8.63 9.72 0.27
C ARG A 27 9.39 10.65 1.19
N GLY A 28 9.26 11.96 1.02
CA GLY A 28 9.89 12.94 1.91
C GLY A 28 9.03 13.34 3.11
N ASP A 29 7.75 12.94 3.14
CA ASP A 29 6.81 13.47 4.13
C ASP A 29 6.91 12.74 5.47
N SER A 30 7.14 13.51 6.52
CA SER A 30 7.20 13.07 7.92
C SER A 30 5.99 12.26 8.37
N ILE A 31 4.80 12.42 7.77
CA ILE A 31 3.60 11.67 8.14
C ILE A 31 3.75 10.16 7.93
N PHE A 32 4.61 9.74 6.99
CA PHE A 32 4.89 8.32 6.72
C PHE A 32 6.05 7.76 7.55
N TYR A 33 6.70 8.59 8.36
CA TYR A 33 7.77 8.22 9.26
C TYR A 33 7.32 8.44 10.70
N ASN A 34 7.02 7.38 11.44
CA ASN A 34 6.81 7.54 12.87
C ASN A 34 8.16 7.79 13.59
N ASN A 35 8.14 8.65 14.61
CA ASN A 35 9.29 8.88 15.48
C ASN A 35 9.36 7.82 16.59
N SER A 36 9.07 6.55 16.27
CA SER A 36 9.11 5.45 17.24
C SER A 36 10.38 4.61 17.09
N ARG A 37 10.70 3.84 18.13
CA ARG A 37 11.80 2.86 18.11
C ARG A 37 11.44 1.57 17.36
N HIS A 38 10.22 1.46 16.84
CA HIS A 38 9.73 0.26 16.14
C HIS A 38 9.79 0.46 14.63
N LYS A 39 10.22 -0.58 13.92
CA LYS A 39 10.26 -0.58 12.45
C LYS A 39 8.84 -0.46 11.90
N GLN A 40 8.55 0.66 11.25
CA GLN A 40 7.37 0.81 10.42
C GLN A 40 7.56 0.05 9.11
N ILE A 41 6.47 -0.42 8.52
CA ILE A 41 6.52 -1.11 7.22
C ILE A 41 6.97 -0.15 6.11
N ALA A 42 7.61 -0.67 5.07
CA ALA A 42 8.13 0.13 3.96
C ALA A 42 7.04 1.01 3.32
N LEU A 43 7.40 2.24 2.94
CA LEU A 43 6.47 3.24 2.41
C LEU A 43 5.72 2.76 1.17
N GLU A 44 6.38 2.01 0.28
CA GLU A 44 5.75 1.44 -0.90
C GLU A 44 4.58 0.52 -0.51
N ILE A 45 4.72 -0.21 0.60
CA ILE A 45 3.67 -1.08 1.09
C ILE A 45 2.55 -0.25 1.71
N GLN A 46 2.86 0.77 2.51
CA GLN A 46 1.85 1.68 3.08
C GLN A 46 1.00 2.33 1.98
N ALA A 47 1.65 2.84 0.94
CA ALA A 47 0.99 3.48 -0.20
C ALA A 47 0.12 2.48 -0.98
N ALA A 48 0.63 1.28 -1.25
CA ALA A 48 -0.12 0.24 -1.96
C ALA A 48 -1.34 -0.24 -1.16
N VAL A 49 -1.24 -0.36 0.16
CA VAL A 49 -2.37 -0.67 1.06
C VAL A 49 -3.40 0.45 1.03
N GLY A 50 -2.96 1.72 1.16
CA GLY A 50 -3.84 2.89 1.10
C GLY A 50 -4.65 2.94 -0.20
N LEU A 51 -3.98 2.80 -1.33
CA LEU A 51 -4.63 2.76 -2.65
C LEU A 51 -5.58 1.58 -2.81
N SER A 52 -5.20 0.39 -2.32
CA SER A 52 -6.05 -0.79 -2.35
C SER A 52 -7.35 -0.57 -1.56
N ARG A 53 -7.26 0.10 -0.40
CA ARG A 53 -8.43 0.46 0.42
C ARG A 53 -9.30 1.51 -0.26
N LEU A 54 -8.71 2.58 -0.81
CA LEU A 54 -9.46 3.63 -1.53
C LEU A 54 -10.21 3.07 -2.76
N GLY A 55 -9.66 2.05 -3.42
CA GLY A 55 -10.28 1.37 -4.54
C GLY A 55 -11.25 0.23 -4.18
N SER A 56 -11.50 -0.02 -2.89
CA SER A 56 -12.34 -1.11 -2.40
C SER A 56 -13.57 -0.56 -1.66
N ASN A 57 -14.73 -0.53 -2.31
CA ASN A 57 -16.00 -0.21 -1.65
C ASN A 57 -16.37 -1.33 -0.66
N GLY A 58 -16.14 -1.11 0.63
CA GLY A 58 -16.90 -1.65 1.77
C GLY A 58 -16.97 -3.18 2.01
N ASN A 59 -16.54 -4.04 1.09
CA ASN A 59 -16.57 -5.48 1.29
C ASN A 59 -15.27 -5.95 1.95
N GLY A 60 -15.38 -6.51 3.16
CA GLY A 60 -14.27 -7.09 3.95
C GLY A 60 -13.43 -8.16 3.23
N ALA A 61 -13.79 -8.55 2.00
CA ALA A 61 -12.98 -9.35 1.10
C ALA A 61 -11.64 -8.68 0.69
N SER A 62 -11.54 -7.34 0.75
CA SER A 62 -10.28 -6.63 0.49
C SER A 62 -9.27 -6.79 1.63
N ILE A 63 -9.73 -7.01 2.86
CA ILE A 63 -8.91 -7.04 4.07
C ILE A 63 -8.03 -8.30 4.09
N GLY A 64 -8.62 -9.49 3.85
CA GLY A 64 -7.85 -10.74 3.76
C GLY A 64 -6.84 -10.73 2.60
N LYS A 65 -7.18 -10.06 1.49
CA LYS A 65 -6.29 -9.91 0.33
C LYS A 65 -5.10 -8.98 0.62
N ILE A 66 -5.32 -7.91 1.39
CA ILE A 66 -4.28 -7.00 1.86
C ILE A 66 -3.34 -7.71 2.85
N GLN A 67 -3.87 -8.47 3.81
CA GLN A 67 -3.08 -9.22 4.77
C GLN A 67 -2.22 -10.30 4.07
N MET A 68 -2.79 -11.01 3.09
CA MET A 68 -2.08 -12.01 2.27
C MET A 68 -1.02 -11.39 1.35
N MET A 69 -1.28 -10.22 0.76
CA MET A 69 -0.36 -9.59 -0.21
C MET A 69 0.74 -8.74 0.43
N PHE A 70 0.50 -8.17 1.61
CA PHE A 70 1.41 -7.22 2.24
C PHE A 70 1.95 -7.68 3.60
N GLY A 71 1.45 -8.79 4.16
CA GLY A 71 1.84 -9.29 5.47
C GLY A 71 1.47 -8.34 6.62
N VAL A 72 0.53 -7.41 6.37
CA VAL A 72 0.09 -6.42 7.37
C VAL A 72 -1.07 -7.03 8.16
N GLY A 73 -0.82 -7.32 9.44
CA GLY A 73 -1.85 -7.75 10.38
C GLY A 73 -2.83 -6.63 10.73
N GLU A 74 -4.05 -7.01 11.11
CA GLU A 74 -5.04 -6.10 11.70
C GLU A 74 -4.41 -5.39 12.91
N GLY A 75 -4.15 -4.09 12.79
CA GLY A 75 -4.04 -3.25 13.97
C GLY A 75 -5.45 -3.07 14.53
N THR A 76 -5.66 -3.54 15.76
CA THR A 76 -6.88 -3.30 16.55
C THR A 76 -6.97 -1.85 17.01
#